data_AF-A0A0V0XMA6-F1
#
_entry.id   AF-A0A0V0XMA6-F1
#
_cell.length_a   1.000
_cell.length_b   1.000
_cell.length_c   1.000
_cell.angle_alpha   90.00
_cell.angle_beta   90.00
_cell.angle_gamma   90.00
#
_symmetry.space_group_name_H-M   'P 1'
#
loop_
_entity.id
_entity.type
_entity.pdbx_description
1 polymer ?
#
loop_
_entity_poly.entity_id
_entity_poly.type
_entity_poly.pdbx_seq_one_letter_code
_entity_poly.pdbx_strand_id
1 'polypeptide(L)'
;MLSVATLPMMIITRGAKRKGVQALRKLKEAKLGIKPKVVKKEPAPSPITTAKLSSSIAAQYPARVELPPDLLDEPLDSVWKLESYMPKRYFIKDALALHRELQSPSMYSNPSALLRLRLDLNMTLEKKTKFVEQSKQFIAMPHPFQHGQKRTILAFAKDPHIQVIANEAGAEITGGPDIVKKILKGVVRIDDIDYSVCHLDMMSEINQLRGVMKRKFPSRKLGAIGNDIAALVNHFRTGIGFEVIQDAINPQWGVTNVLIGRLDMPDDALEKNMKAVIETVYPLRPPTLGPFIERAVLMLLPTAMEYFEIDVSPYLPEPSDEDEQDVGDQEEQMEHR
;
A
#
# COMPACT_ATOMS: atom_id res chain seq x y z
N MET A 1 1.63 64.16 7.73
CA MET A 1 2.85 63.86 6.97
C MET A 1 3.75 62.99 7.83
N LEU A 2 3.84 61.69 7.53
CA LEU A 2 4.83 60.79 8.12
C LEU A 2 5.54 60.11 6.95
N SER A 3 6.84 60.34 6.88
CA SER A 3 7.75 60.00 5.78
C SER A 3 8.08 58.51 5.80
N VAL A 4 7.85 57.84 4.67
CA VAL A 4 8.24 56.45 4.43
C VAL A 4 9.71 56.44 4.03
N ALA A 5 10.58 55.90 4.88
CA ALA A 5 11.98 55.67 4.54
C ALA A 5 12.13 54.34 3.78
N THR A 6 12.40 54.43 2.48
CA THR A 6 12.76 53.31 1.60
C THR A 6 14.23 52.93 1.79
N LEU A 7 14.49 51.67 2.13
CA LEU A 7 15.84 51.07 2.15
C LEU A 7 16.36 50.85 0.70
N PRO A 8 17.62 51.18 0.38
CA PRO A 8 18.16 50.96 -0.96
C PRO A 8 18.56 49.49 -1.21
N MET A 9 18.14 48.96 -2.37
CA MET A 9 18.52 47.65 -2.91
C MET A 9 20.04 47.53 -3.10
N MET A 10 20.69 46.70 -2.28
CA MET A 10 22.10 46.32 -2.40
C MET A 10 22.29 44.89 -2.93
N ILE A 11 21.61 44.48 -4.01
CA ILE A 11 21.85 43.15 -4.63
C ILE A 11 21.75 43.20 -6.17
N ILE A 12 22.57 44.02 -6.83
CA ILE A 12 22.69 43.92 -8.32
C ILE A 12 24.16 43.91 -8.81
N THR A 13 25.14 44.27 -7.99
CA THR A 13 26.53 44.45 -8.47
C THR A 13 27.39 43.18 -8.51
N ARG A 14 26.97 42.05 -7.91
CA ARG A 14 27.74 40.78 -7.90
C ARG A 14 27.52 39.89 -9.15
N GLY A 15 26.43 40.09 -9.89
CA GLY A 15 26.09 39.27 -11.06
C GLY A 15 26.93 39.55 -12.31
N ALA A 16 27.35 40.80 -12.52
CA ALA A 16 28.13 41.20 -13.68
C ALA A 16 29.57 40.66 -13.67
N LYS A 17 30.24 40.67 -12.50
CA LYS A 17 31.61 40.13 -12.34
C LYS A 17 31.68 38.61 -12.55
N ARG A 18 30.65 37.85 -12.16
CA ARG A 18 30.61 36.38 -12.36
C ARG A 18 30.46 35.96 -13.83
N LYS A 19 29.71 36.74 -14.63
CA LYS A 19 29.54 36.47 -16.07
C LYS A 19 30.84 36.65 -16.86
N GLY A 20 31.63 37.68 -16.52
CA GLY A 20 32.94 37.93 -17.16
C GLY A 20 33.97 36.82 -16.89
N VAL A 21 34.02 36.30 -15.65
CA VAL A 21 34.94 35.21 -15.27
C VAL A 21 34.56 33.87 -15.94
N GLN A 22 33.26 33.57 -16.06
CA GLN A 22 32.81 32.39 -16.81
C GLN A 22 33.11 32.49 -18.32
N ALA A 23 33.00 33.68 -18.92
CA ALA A 23 33.32 33.88 -20.33
C ALA A 23 34.82 33.68 -20.62
N LEU A 24 35.69 34.22 -19.76
CA LEU A 24 37.15 34.01 -19.84
C LEU A 24 37.55 32.54 -19.65
N ARG A 25 36.88 31.83 -18.73
CA ARG A 25 37.12 30.41 -18.49
C ARG A 25 36.70 29.55 -19.70
N LYS A 26 35.55 29.81 -20.31
CA LYS A 26 35.10 29.12 -21.54
C LYS A 26 36.02 29.38 -22.74
N LEU A 27 36.56 30.59 -22.88
CA LEU A 27 37.54 30.94 -23.91
C LEU A 27 38.88 30.20 -23.69
N LYS A 28 39.30 30.04 -22.44
CA LYS A 28 40.51 29.29 -22.08
C LYS A 28 40.33 27.77 -22.29
N GLU A 29 39.16 27.23 -21.93
CA GLU A 29 38.78 25.83 -22.17
C GLU A 29 38.67 25.52 -23.68
N ALA A 30 38.16 26.46 -24.50
CA ALA A 30 38.09 26.33 -25.96
C ALA A 30 39.48 26.36 -26.63
N LYS A 31 40.42 27.19 -26.14
CA LYS A 31 41.81 27.22 -26.62
C LYS A 31 42.60 25.95 -26.27
N LEU A 32 42.20 25.22 -25.23
CA LEU A 32 42.87 23.99 -24.77
C LEU A 32 42.32 22.71 -25.42
N GLY A 33 41.37 22.81 -26.37
CA GLY A 33 40.88 21.66 -27.13
C GLY A 33 40.08 20.62 -26.32
N ILE A 34 39.71 20.93 -25.08
CA ILE A 34 38.95 20.04 -24.21
C ILE A 34 37.47 20.11 -24.63
N LYS A 35 36.99 19.09 -25.35
CA LYS A 35 35.56 18.97 -25.69
C LYS A 35 34.77 18.70 -24.40
N PRO A 36 33.73 19.50 -24.07
CA PRO A 36 32.91 19.22 -22.90
C PRO A 36 32.16 17.91 -23.08
N LYS A 37 32.21 17.02 -22.07
CA LYS A 37 31.37 15.82 -22.01
C LYS A 37 29.90 16.27 -22.06
N VAL A 38 29.20 15.90 -23.13
CA VAL A 38 27.76 16.13 -23.28
C VAL A 38 27.06 15.18 -22.31
N VAL A 39 26.69 15.70 -21.13
CA VAL A 39 25.70 15.04 -20.27
C VAL A 39 24.37 15.15 -21.02
N LYS A 40 23.85 14.03 -21.52
CA LYS A 40 22.48 13.98 -22.05
C LYS A 40 21.55 14.35 -20.90
N LYS A 41 21.00 15.57 -20.92
CA LYS A 41 19.86 15.91 -20.07
C LYS A 41 18.72 15.00 -20.52
N GLU A 42 18.18 14.23 -19.58
CA GLU A 42 16.94 13.51 -19.79
C GLU A 42 15.86 14.52 -20.22
N PRO A 43 15.05 14.20 -21.24
CA PRO A 43 13.96 15.08 -21.65
C PRO A 43 13.01 15.28 -20.47
N ALA A 44 12.62 16.53 -20.23
CA ALA A 44 11.61 16.83 -19.21
C ALA A 44 10.34 16.02 -19.50
N PRO A 45 9.73 15.38 -18.48
CA PRO A 45 8.53 14.58 -18.70
C PRO A 45 7.43 15.46 -19.28
N SER A 46 6.69 14.96 -20.27
CA SER A 46 5.56 15.68 -20.86
C SER A 46 4.54 16.03 -19.76
N PRO A 47 3.88 17.21 -19.80
CA PRO A 47 2.88 17.56 -18.81
C PRO A 47 1.81 16.48 -18.74
N ILE A 48 1.63 15.91 -17.55
CA ILE A 48 0.63 14.87 -17.30
C ILE A 48 -0.75 15.54 -17.42
N THR A 49 -1.56 15.06 -18.36
CA THR A 49 -2.92 15.57 -18.60
C THR A 49 -3.82 15.27 -17.40
N THR A 50 -4.82 16.09 -17.10
CA THR A 50 -5.76 15.89 -15.97
C THR A 50 -6.45 14.52 -15.97
N ALA A 51 -6.74 13.97 -17.16
CA ALA A 51 -7.29 12.62 -17.33
C ALA A 51 -6.30 11.49 -17.03
N LYS A 52 -4.99 11.76 -17.08
CA LYS A 52 -3.96 10.80 -16.66
C LYS A 52 -3.80 10.83 -15.14
N LEU A 53 -3.86 12.00 -14.51
CA LEU A 53 -3.80 12.14 -13.04
C LEU A 53 -4.91 11.37 -12.32
N SER A 54 -6.14 11.31 -12.86
CA SER A 54 -7.22 10.52 -12.25
C SER A 54 -6.97 9.01 -12.28
N SER A 55 -6.07 8.52 -13.13
CA SER A 55 -5.66 7.11 -13.15
C SER A 55 -4.53 6.77 -12.17
N SER A 56 -3.87 7.78 -11.57
CA SER A 56 -2.87 7.54 -10.52
C SER A 56 -3.56 7.24 -9.20
N ILE A 57 -3.21 6.09 -8.63
CA ILE A 57 -3.70 5.67 -7.32
C ILE A 57 -3.01 6.46 -6.22
N ALA A 58 -1.75 6.86 -6.42
CA ALA A 58 -1.07 7.77 -5.49
C ALA A 58 -1.76 9.14 -5.40
N ALA A 59 -2.38 9.60 -6.49
CA ALA A 59 -3.16 10.84 -6.51
C ALA A 59 -4.57 10.71 -5.89
N GLN A 60 -5.05 9.49 -5.61
CA GLN A 60 -6.33 9.29 -4.92
C GLN A 60 -6.24 9.76 -3.46
N TYR A 61 -7.36 10.23 -2.93
CA TYR A 61 -7.41 10.75 -1.57
C TYR A 61 -7.13 9.68 -0.49
N PRO A 62 -6.31 9.99 0.53
CA PRO A 62 -5.47 11.17 0.67
C PRO A 62 -4.27 11.07 -0.29
N ALA A 63 -4.09 12.10 -1.11
CA ALA A 63 -3.04 12.09 -2.12
C ALA A 63 -1.68 11.92 -1.45
N ARG A 64 -0.79 11.16 -2.10
CA ARG A 64 0.63 11.14 -1.75
C ARG A 64 1.17 12.55 -1.95
N VAL A 65 1.77 13.10 -0.90
CA VAL A 65 2.44 14.40 -0.94
C VAL A 65 3.93 14.12 -0.87
N GLU A 66 4.67 14.54 -1.90
CA GLU A 66 6.12 14.58 -1.81
C GLU A 66 6.50 15.74 -0.89
N LEU A 67 7.19 15.41 0.20
CA LEU A 67 7.57 16.39 1.20
C LEU A 67 8.77 17.21 0.71
N PRO A 68 8.71 18.55 0.73
CA PRO A 68 9.87 19.38 0.46
C PRO A 68 11.01 19.07 1.45
N PRO A 69 12.28 19.19 1.03
CA PRO A 69 13.43 18.91 1.89
C PRO A 69 13.59 19.90 3.05
N ASP A 70 13.01 21.10 2.94
CA ASP A 70 13.21 22.21 3.88
C ASP A 70 12.08 22.35 4.92
N LEU A 71 11.33 21.27 5.19
CA LEU A 71 10.27 21.28 6.22
C LEU A 71 10.86 21.34 7.63
N LEU A 72 10.21 22.09 8.51
CA LEU A 72 10.55 22.17 9.93
C LEU A 72 9.91 21.00 10.69
N ASP A 73 10.50 20.57 11.81
CA ASP A 73 9.97 19.44 12.58
C ASP A 73 8.72 19.83 13.39
N GLU A 74 8.91 20.51 14.52
CA GLU A 74 7.83 20.92 15.41
C GLU A 74 7.60 22.43 15.37
N PRO A 75 6.34 22.89 15.39
CA PRO A 75 6.02 24.31 15.44
C PRO A 75 6.46 24.91 16.77
N LEU A 76 7.28 25.96 16.69
CA LEU A 76 7.73 26.70 17.87
C LEU A 76 6.60 27.56 18.47
N ASP A 77 5.74 28.09 17.60
CA ASP A 77 4.65 28.99 17.96
C ASP A 77 3.31 28.25 18.03
N SER A 78 2.34 28.80 18.76
CA SER A 78 0.96 28.26 18.82
C SER A 78 0.15 28.44 17.53
N VAL A 79 0.61 29.30 16.62
CA VAL A 79 0.00 29.52 15.31
C VAL A 79 1.08 29.32 14.26
N TRP A 80 0.89 28.32 13.40
CA TRP A 80 1.85 27.99 12.36
C TRP A 80 1.13 27.59 11.08
N LYS A 81 1.90 27.54 9.98
CA LYS A 81 1.41 27.06 8.68
C LYS A 81 1.69 25.57 8.59
N LEU A 82 0.64 24.76 8.45
CA LEU A 82 0.76 23.30 8.39
C LEU A 82 1.75 22.83 7.30
N GLU A 83 1.73 23.47 6.13
CA GLU A 83 2.57 23.12 4.97
C GLU A 83 4.07 23.38 5.17
N SER A 84 4.46 24.13 6.21
CA SER A 84 5.86 24.45 6.50
C SER A 84 6.52 23.43 7.43
N TYR A 85 5.76 22.47 7.94
CA TYR A 85 6.22 21.48 8.91
C TYR A 85 6.03 20.05 8.40
N MET A 86 6.80 19.13 8.95
CA MET A 86 6.62 17.70 8.72
C MET A 86 5.20 17.28 9.16
N PRO A 87 4.51 16.42 8.38
CA PRO A 87 3.23 15.89 8.78
C PRO A 87 3.33 15.19 10.13
N LYS A 88 2.46 15.57 11.06
CA LYS A 88 2.41 14.94 12.38
C LYS A 88 1.97 13.48 12.24
N ARG A 89 2.84 12.57 12.67
CA ARG A 89 2.54 11.14 12.77
C ARG A 89 2.06 10.83 14.19
N TYR A 90 0.95 10.12 14.30
CA TYR A 90 0.31 9.78 15.56
C TYR A 90 0.60 8.33 15.93
N PHE A 91 0.63 8.04 17.23
CA PHE A 91 0.45 6.66 17.67
C PHE A 91 -0.98 6.21 17.37
N ILE A 92 -1.16 4.91 17.14
CA ILE A 92 -2.48 4.36 16.80
C ILE A 92 -3.54 4.73 17.84
N LYS A 93 -3.21 4.69 19.13
CA LYS A 93 -4.14 5.00 20.23
C LYS A 93 -4.62 6.45 20.15
N ASP A 94 -3.72 7.40 19.89
CA ASP A 94 -4.06 8.81 19.74
C ASP A 94 -4.93 9.04 18.51
N ALA A 95 -4.58 8.41 17.37
CA ALA A 95 -5.38 8.50 16.15
C ALA A 95 -6.79 7.90 16.32
N LEU A 96 -6.93 6.81 17.08
CA LEU A 96 -8.22 6.21 17.40
C LEU A 96 -9.06 7.12 18.32
N ALA A 97 -8.43 7.76 19.31
CA ALA A 97 -9.10 8.73 20.17
C ALA A 97 -9.65 9.91 19.35
N LEU A 98 -8.82 10.49 18.47
CA LEU A 98 -9.24 11.57 17.57
C LEU A 98 -10.39 11.14 16.66
N HIS A 99 -10.30 9.94 16.06
CA HIS A 99 -11.39 9.38 15.26
C HIS A 99 -12.68 9.22 16.06
N ARG A 100 -12.63 8.82 17.34
CA ARG A 100 -13.82 8.72 18.21
C ARG A 100 -14.43 10.08 18.52
N GLU A 101 -13.63 11.11 18.76
CA GLU A 101 -14.11 12.47 18.98
C GLU A 101 -14.83 13.01 17.73
N LEU A 102 -14.28 12.77 16.55
CA LEU A 102 -14.88 13.12 15.27
C LEU A 102 -16.21 12.38 15.03
N GLN A 103 -16.34 11.14 15.52
CA GLN A 103 -17.60 10.39 15.44
C GLN A 103 -18.62 10.73 16.53
N SER A 104 -18.40 11.81 17.29
CA SER A 104 -19.38 12.30 18.26
C SER A 104 -20.75 12.59 17.60
N PRO A 105 -21.86 12.47 18.37
CA PRO A 105 -23.20 12.73 17.83
C PRO A 105 -23.40 14.12 17.24
N SER A 106 -22.61 15.11 17.68
CA SER A 106 -22.62 16.49 17.16
C SER A 106 -21.93 16.65 15.81
N MET A 107 -21.11 15.68 15.40
CA MET A 107 -20.29 15.70 14.20
C MET A 107 -20.84 14.68 13.18
N TYR A 108 -20.17 13.54 13.00
CA TYR A 108 -20.54 12.53 12.00
C TYR A 108 -21.54 11.48 12.51
N SER A 109 -21.69 11.33 13.84
CA SER A 109 -22.66 10.41 14.46
C SER A 109 -22.57 8.95 13.96
N ASN A 110 -21.36 8.43 13.74
CA ASN A 110 -21.15 7.02 13.38
C ASN A 110 -20.12 6.34 14.29
N PRO A 111 -20.53 5.93 15.50
CA PRO A 111 -19.62 5.35 16.50
C PRO A 111 -19.06 3.97 16.11
N SER A 112 -19.66 3.30 15.12
CA SER A 112 -19.26 1.95 14.67
C SER A 112 -18.74 1.95 13.23
N ALA A 113 -18.15 3.08 12.81
CA ALA A 113 -17.55 3.27 11.50
C ALA A 113 -16.45 2.23 11.23
N LEU A 114 -16.28 1.85 9.96
CA LEU A 114 -15.23 0.92 9.53
C LEU A 114 -13.89 1.66 9.43
N LEU A 115 -12.85 1.09 10.03
CA LEU A 115 -11.49 1.61 9.98
C LEU A 115 -10.74 1.00 8.79
N ARG A 116 -10.22 1.87 7.93
CA ARG A 116 -9.35 1.54 6.80
C ARG A 116 -7.94 2.06 7.05
N LEU A 117 -6.98 1.16 6.95
CA LEU A 117 -5.58 1.48 6.86
C LEU A 117 -5.17 1.53 5.38
N ARG A 118 -4.64 2.67 4.96
CA ARG A 118 -3.97 2.83 3.67
C ARG A 118 -2.47 2.85 3.89
N LEU A 119 -1.76 2.00 3.18
CA LEU A 119 -0.30 1.98 3.14
C LEU A 119 0.15 2.45 1.76
N ASP A 120 0.96 3.51 1.72
CA ASP A 120 1.67 3.88 0.52
C ASP A 120 3.05 3.21 0.54
N LEU A 121 3.31 2.45 -0.52
CA LEU A 121 4.40 1.50 -0.62
C LEU A 121 5.41 1.95 -1.67
N ASN A 122 6.68 1.63 -1.42
CA ASN A 122 7.73 1.75 -2.41
C ASN A 122 7.86 0.42 -3.17
N MET A 123 7.62 0.42 -4.47
CA MET A 123 7.57 -0.81 -5.28
C MET A 123 8.90 -1.10 -6.00
N THR A 124 9.94 -0.29 -5.78
CA THR A 124 11.24 -0.46 -6.44
C THR A 124 11.96 -1.75 -5.98
N LEU A 125 12.52 -2.49 -6.94
CA LEU A 125 13.39 -3.64 -6.70
C LEU A 125 14.85 -3.30 -7.06
N GLU A 126 15.79 -4.21 -6.81
CA GLU A 126 17.21 -4.08 -7.17
C GLU A 126 17.41 -3.59 -8.61
N LYS A 127 16.64 -4.19 -9.55
CA LYS A 127 16.59 -3.75 -10.93
C LYS A 127 15.52 -2.69 -11.06
N LYS A 128 15.91 -1.44 -11.33
CA LYS A 128 15.01 -0.29 -11.51
C LYS A 128 13.89 -0.49 -12.56
N THR A 129 14.03 -1.47 -13.46
CA THR A 129 13.02 -1.82 -14.47
C THR A 129 11.99 -2.85 -13.98
N LYS A 130 12.23 -3.49 -12.84
CA LYS A 130 11.33 -4.45 -12.19
C LYS A 130 10.75 -3.83 -10.93
N PHE A 131 9.48 -4.14 -10.69
CA PHE A 131 8.74 -3.67 -9.54
C PHE A 131 8.04 -4.85 -8.86
N VAL A 132 7.65 -4.65 -7.60
CA VAL A 132 6.84 -5.63 -6.86
C VAL A 132 5.57 -5.94 -7.65
N GLU A 133 5.29 -7.22 -7.88
CA GLU A 133 4.12 -7.65 -8.63
C GLU A 133 2.83 -7.32 -7.88
N GLN A 134 1.79 -6.92 -8.62
CA GLN A 134 0.46 -6.78 -8.04
C GLN A 134 0.02 -8.13 -7.47
N SER A 135 -0.31 -8.14 -6.19
CA SER A 135 -0.72 -9.34 -5.48
C SER A 135 -2.00 -9.10 -4.72
N LYS A 136 -2.88 -10.09 -4.76
CA LYS A 136 -4.08 -10.15 -3.94
C LYS A 136 -3.88 -11.26 -2.92
N GLN A 137 -4.05 -10.94 -1.65
CA GLN A 137 -3.84 -11.86 -0.55
C GLN A 137 -4.94 -11.70 0.50
N PHE A 138 -5.01 -12.64 1.42
CA PHE A 138 -5.95 -12.63 2.53
C PHE A 138 -5.19 -12.62 3.84
N ILE A 139 -5.65 -11.77 4.76
CA ILE A 139 -5.10 -11.67 6.11
C ILE A 139 -6.09 -12.32 7.06
N ALA A 140 -5.61 -13.30 7.83
CA ALA A 140 -6.33 -13.82 8.97
C ALA A 140 -6.22 -12.80 10.11
N MET A 141 -7.27 -12.01 10.31
CA MET A 141 -7.28 -11.02 11.39
C MET A 141 -7.32 -11.72 12.75
N PRO A 142 -6.40 -11.41 13.68
CA PRO A 142 -6.42 -11.96 15.04
C PRO A 142 -7.75 -11.67 15.77
N HIS A 143 -8.31 -10.48 15.54
CA HIS A 143 -9.62 -10.08 16.05
C HIS A 143 -10.58 -9.87 14.88
N PRO A 144 -11.40 -10.88 14.52
CA PRO A 144 -12.32 -10.77 13.39
C PRO A 144 -13.45 -9.79 13.71
N PHE A 145 -13.92 -9.11 12.67
CA PHE A 145 -15.00 -8.12 12.76
C PHE A 145 -15.91 -8.21 11.54
N GLN A 146 -17.12 -7.65 11.66
CA GLN A 146 -18.08 -7.63 10.56
C GLN A 146 -17.71 -6.52 9.57
N HIS A 147 -17.18 -6.91 8.41
CA HIS A 147 -16.81 -5.98 7.33
C HIS A 147 -17.98 -5.65 6.38
N GLY A 148 -19.20 -6.15 6.64
CA GLY A 148 -20.42 -5.82 5.89
C GLY A 148 -20.51 -6.40 4.48
N GLN A 149 -19.57 -7.26 4.07
CA GLN A 149 -19.63 -7.93 2.76
C GLN A 149 -20.25 -9.30 2.94
N LYS A 150 -21.34 -9.58 2.20
CA LYS A 150 -21.82 -10.95 2.01
C LYS A 150 -20.89 -11.61 1.01
N ARG A 151 -20.40 -12.81 1.33
CA ARG A 151 -19.43 -13.53 0.51
C ARG A 151 -19.95 -14.92 0.23
N THR A 152 -20.13 -15.24 -1.04
CA THR A 152 -20.49 -16.59 -1.49
C THR A 152 -19.21 -17.42 -1.62
N ILE A 153 -19.07 -18.46 -0.79
CA ILE A 153 -17.90 -19.34 -0.78
C ILE A 153 -18.26 -20.69 -1.38
N LEU A 154 -17.52 -21.09 -2.41
CA LEU A 154 -17.60 -22.41 -3.05
C LEU A 154 -16.46 -23.31 -2.57
N ALA A 155 -16.78 -24.41 -1.90
CA ALA A 155 -15.80 -25.40 -1.45
C ALA A 155 -15.79 -26.66 -2.35
N PHE A 156 -14.61 -27.02 -2.84
CA PHE A 156 -14.37 -28.23 -3.61
C PHE A 156 -13.73 -29.31 -2.72
N ALA A 157 -14.38 -30.46 -2.62
CA ALA A 157 -13.85 -31.65 -1.95
C ALA A 157 -14.39 -32.92 -2.60
N LYS A 158 -13.57 -33.97 -2.70
CA LYS A 158 -13.97 -35.22 -3.36
C LYS A 158 -14.73 -36.10 -2.39
N ASP A 159 -14.21 -36.19 -1.17
CA ASP A 159 -14.83 -36.93 -0.08
C ASP A 159 -16.14 -36.25 0.37
N PRO A 160 -17.28 -36.96 0.36
CA PRO A 160 -18.55 -36.45 0.90
C PRO A 160 -18.46 -35.97 2.35
N HIS A 161 -17.62 -36.58 3.18
CA HIS A 161 -17.45 -36.16 4.58
C HIS A 161 -16.85 -34.76 4.68
N ILE A 162 -15.83 -34.48 3.87
CA ILE A 162 -15.18 -33.16 3.78
C ILE A 162 -16.15 -32.11 3.22
N GLN A 163 -17.03 -32.51 2.30
CA GLN A 163 -18.09 -31.61 1.79
C GLN A 163 -19.07 -31.21 2.90
N VAL A 164 -19.47 -32.15 3.76
CA VAL A 164 -20.34 -31.85 4.92
C VAL A 164 -19.64 -30.89 5.87
N ILE A 165 -18.37 -31.14 6.21
CA ILE A 165 -17.57 -30.24 7.07
C ILE A 165 -17.49 -28.83 6.48
N ALA A 166 -17.29 -28.69 5.17
CA ALA A 166 -17.24 -27.39 4.50
C ALA A 166 -18.59 -26.66 4.59
N ASN A 167 -19.70 -27.38 4.45
CA ASN A 167 -21.04 -26.83 4.56
C ASN A 167 -21.32 -26.36 5.99
N GLU A 168 -20.94 -27.16 6.99
CA GLU A 168 -21.04 -26.80 8.42
C GLU A 168 -20.17 -25.60 8.80
N ALA A 169 -19.00 -25.45 8.17
CA ALA A 169 -18.15 -24.27 8.34
C ALA A 169 -18.77 -22.99 7.72
N GLY A 170 -19.81 -23.12 6.90
CA GLY A 170 -20.55 -22.02 6.29
C GLY A 170 -20.17 -21.73 4.84
N ALA A 171 -19.70 -22.73 4.09
CA ALA A 171 -19.64 -22.65 2.63
C ALA A 171 -21.06 -22.75 2.06
N GLU A 172 -21.45 -21.80 1.20
CA GLU A 172 -22.80 -21.77 0.62
C GLU A 172 -22.99 -22.86 -0.43
N ILE A 173 -21.91 -23.21 -1.14
CA ILE A 173 -21.93 -24.26 -2.14
C ILE A 173 -20.77 -25.21 -1.85
N THR A 174 -21.07 -26.50 -1.75
CA THR A 174 -20.09 -27.57 -1.60
C THR A 174 -20.26 -28.58 -2.72
N GLY A 175 -19.18 -29.08 -3.30
CA GLY A 175 -19.30 -30.16 -4.27
C GLY A 175 -17.98 -30.78 -4.71
N GLY A 176 -18.09 -31.99 -5.26
CA GLY A 176 -16.97 -32.75 -5.82
C GLY A 176 -16.89 -32.68 -7.36
N PRO A 177 -16.60 -33.79 -8.06
CA PRO A 177 -16.42 -33.80 -9.52
C PRO A 177 -17.64 -33.27 -10.29
N ASP A 178 -18.84 -33.46 -9.75
CA ASP A 178 -20.07 -33.12 -10.44
C ASP A 178 -20.33 -31.61 -10.49
N ILE A 179 -19.90 -30.86 -9.47
CA ILE A 179 -20.01 -29.39 -9.50
C ILE A 179 -19.06 -28.81 -10.57
N VAL A 180 -17.89 -29.42 -10.77
CA VAL A 180 -16.94 -29.05 -11.84
C VAL A 180 -17.61 -29.15 -13.21
N LYS A 181 -18.29 -30.26 -13.49
CA LYS A 181 -19.06 -30.44 -14.75
C LYS A 181 -20.19 -29.42 -14.89
N LYS A 182 -20.91 -29.10 -13.80
CA LYS A 182 -21.99 -28.10 -13.80
C LYS A 182 -21.48 -26.70 -14.10
N ILE A 183 -20.32 -26.32 -13.56
CA ILE A 183 -19.67 -25.03 -13.85
C ILE A 183 -19.22 -24.98 -15.32
N LEU A 184 -18.60 -26.05 -15.84
CA LEU A 184 -18.21 -26.13 -17.25
C LEU A 184 -19.40 -26.01 -18.22
N LYS A 185 -20.55 -26.57 -17.84
CA LYS A 185 -21.80 -26.47 -18.61
C LYS A 185 -22.51 -25.11 -18.45
N GLY A 186 -22.01 -24.23 -17.59
CA GLY A 186 -22.62 -22.91 -17.32
C GLY A 186 -23.91 -22.97 -16.49
N VAL A 187 -24.19 -24.08 -15.81
CA VAL A 187 -25.36 -24.21 -14.92
C VAL A 187 -25.17 -23.38 -13.65
N VAL A 188 -23.95 -23.34 -13.13
CA VAL A 188 -23.57 -22.50 -12.00
C VAL A 188 -22.90 -21.24 -12.55
N ARG A 189 -23.45 -20.07 -12.20
CA ARG A 189 -22.87 -18.79 -12.63
C ARG A 189 -21.67 -18.48 -11.75
N ILE A 190 -20.55 -18.22 -12.39
CA ILE A 190 -19.29 -17.88 -11.72
C ILE A 190 -19.39 -16.50 -11.08
N ASP A 191 -20.24 -15.62 -11.63
CA ASP A 191 -20.44 -14.25 -11.15
C ASP A 191 -20.99 -14.21 -9.73
N ASP A 192 -21.82 -15.19 -9.36
CA ASP A 192 -22.47 -15.29 -8.04
C ASP A 192 -21.51 -15.81 -6.94
N ILE A 193 -20.36 -16.37 -7.34
CA ILE A 193 -19.35 -16.92 -6.42
C ILE A 193 -18.27 -15.89 -6.17
N ASP A 194 -18.02 -15.48 -4.94
CA ASP A 194 -16.95 -14.52 -4.64
C ASP A 194 -15.60 -15.21 -4.48
N TYR A 195 -15.59 -16.31 -3.74
CA TYR A 195 -14.38 -17.04 -3.38
C TYR A 195 -14.56 -18.53 -3.60
N SER A 196 -13.48 -19.20 -3.95
CA SER A 196 -13.44 -20.65 -4.00
C SER A 196 -12.28 -21.20 -3.19
N VAL A 197 -12.52 -22.34 -2.55
CA VAL A 197 -11.57 -23.08 -1.71
C VAL A 197 -11.57 -24.53 -2.14
N CYS A 198 -10.40 -25.16 -2.09
CA CYS A 198 -10.22 -26.51 -2.61
C CYS A 198 -9.41 -27.37 -1.65
N HIS A 199 -9.94 -28.56 -1.36
CA HIS A 199 -9.20 -29.59 -0.66
C HIS A 199 -8.17 -30.28 -1.59
N LEU A 200 -7.07 -30.80 -1.03
CA LEU A 200 -5.98 -31.38 -1.84
C LEU A 200 -6.42 -32.54 -2.75
N ASP A 201 -7.45 -33.28 -2.36
CA ASP A 201 -8.01 -34.42 -3.12
C ASP A 201 -8.63 -34.02 -4.47
N MET A 202 -9.16 -32.79 -4.59
CA MET A 202 -9.83 -32.27 -5.77
C MET A 202 -8.92 -31.50 -6.73
N MET A 203 -7.64 -31.33 -6.36
CA MET A 203 -6.71 -30.48 -7.12
C MET A 203 -6.51 -30.95 -8.57
N SER A 204 -6.58 -32.26 -8.84
CA SER A 204 -6.45 -32.79 -10.20
C SER A 204 -7.64 -32.43 -11.09
N GLU A 205 -8.85 -32.47 -10.53
CA GLU A 205 -10.11 -32.31 -11.28
C GLU A 205 -10.43 -30.83 -11.52
N ILE A 206 -10.10 -29.96 -10.55
CA ILE A 206 -10.38 -28.52 -10.64
C ILE A 206 -9.57 -27.80 -11.71
N ASN A 207 -8.42 -28.35 -12.15
CA ASN A 207 -7.56 -27.71 -13.15
C ASN A 207 -8.28 -27.39 -14.47
N GLN A 208 -9.32 -28.16 -14.81
CA GLN A 208 -10.17 -27.91 -15.97
C GLN A 208 -10.94 -26.58 -15.89
N LEU A 209 -11.21 -26.08 -14.67
CA LEU A 209 -11.89 -24.82 -14.43
C LEU A 209 -10.99 -23.59 -14.52
N ARG A 210 -9.67 -23.76 -14.66
CA ARG A 210 -8.71 -22.63 -14.66
C ARG A 210 -9.05 -21.55 -15.70
N GLY A 211 -9.39 -21.96 -16.92
CA GLY A 211 -9.75 -21.02 -18.00
C GLY A 211 -11.08 -20.31 -17.78
N VAL A 212 -11.98 -20.93 -17.03
CA VAL A 212 -13.37 -20.49 -16.80
C VAL A 212 -13.46 -19.59 -15.57
N MET A 213 -12.87 -20.00 -14.43
CA MET A 213 -12.91 -19.25 -13.17
C MET A 213 -11.87 -18.12 -13.09
N LYS A 214 -10.82 -18.10 -13.93
CA LYS A 214 -9.77 -17.06 -14.01
C LYS A 214 -9.34 -16.50 -12.64
N ARG A 215 -9.84 -15.31 -12.27
CA ARG A 215 -9.50 -14.59 -11.01
C ARG A 215 -10.09 -15.25 -9.76
N LYS A 216 -11.16 -16.03 -9.90
CA LYS A 216 -11.87 -16.74 -8.81
C LYS A 216 -11.35 -18.17 -8.61
N PHE A 217 -10.36 -18.60 -9.39
CA PHE A 217 -9.74 -19.92 -9.25
C PHE A 217 -8.96 -20.02 -7.93
N PRO A 218 -9.08 -21.13 -7.17
CA PRO A 218 -8.37 -21.26 -5.90
C PRO A 218 -6.88 -21.39 -6.19
N SER A 219 -6.06 -20.58 -5.52
CA SER A 219 -4.61 -20.61 -5.69
C SER A 219 -3.91 -20.82 -4.35
N ARG A 220 -2.76 -21.50 -4.39
CA ARG A 220 -1.90 -21.67 -3.20
C ARG A 220 -1.38 -20.33 -2.68
N LYS A 221 -1.12 -19.37 -3.59
CA LYS A 221 -0.72 -18.00 -3.24
C LYS A 221 -1.77 -17.27 -2.42
N LEU A 222 -3.05 -17.50 -2.70
CA LEU A 222 -4.16 -16.95 -1.90
C LEU A 222 -4.40 -17.70 -0.58
N GLY A 223 -3.73 -18.83 -0.36
CA GLY A 223 -4.06 -19.74 0.73
C GLY A 223 -5.40 -20.45 0.55
N ALA A 224 -5.91 -20.60 -0.69
CA ALA A 224 -7.22 -21.21 -0.96
C ALA A 224 -7.19 -22.75 -1.16
N ILE A 225 -6.03 -23.37 -0.95
CA ILE A 225 -5.82 -24.81 -1.16
C ILE A 225 -5.13 -25.38 0.07
N GLY A 226 -5.69 -26.45 0.65
CA GLY A 226 -5.14 -27.09 1.85
C GLY A 226 -5.91 -28.35 2.25
N ASN A 227 -5.48 -28.97 3.37
CA ASN A 227 -6.10 -30.18 3.91
C ASN A 227 -7.28 -29.88 4.85
N ASP A 228 -7.23 -28.78 5.59
CA ASP A 228 -8.31 -28.40 6.49
C ASP A 228 -9.29 -27.46 5.78
N ILE A 229 -10.38 -28.02 5.24
CA ILE A 229 -11.38 -27.23 4.53
C ILE A 229 -12.15 -26.28 5.46
N ALA A 230 -12.34 -26.64 6.74
CA ALA A 230 -13.09 -25.81 7.67
C ALA A 230 -12.30 -24.55 8.03
N ALA A 231 -11.01 -24.70 8.31
CA ALA A 231 -10.11 -23.56 8.54
C ALA A 231 -10.04 -22.65 7.31
N LEU A 232 -9.96 -23.22 6.11
CA LEU A 232 -9.96 -22.47 4.86
C LEU A 232 -11.26 -21.68 4.66
N VAL A 233 -12.42 -22.31 4.81
CA VAL A 233 -13.72 -21.63 4.69
C VAL A 233 -13.82 -20.48 5.70
N ASN A 234 -13.44 -20.71 6.95
CA ASN A 234 -13.42 -19.67 7.98
C ASN A 234 -12.46 -18.52 7.61
N HIS A 235 -11.28 -18.84 7.09
CA HIS A 235 -10.29 -17.86 6.66
C HIS A 235 -10.83 -16.91 5.57
N PHE A 236 -11.54 -17.42 4.56
CA PHE A 236 -12.15 -16.56 3.54
C PHE A 236 -13.41 -15.84 4.02
N ARG A 237 -14.10 -16.40 5.02
CA ARG A 237 -15.30 -15.79 5.62
C ARG A 237 -14.95 -14.60 6.48
N THR A 238 -13.96 -14.73 7.38
CA THR A 238 -13.59 -13.67 8.34
C THR A 238 -12.37 -12.87 7.92
N GLY A 239 -11.52 -13.43 7.06
CA GLY A 239 -10.30 -12.78 6.62
C GLY A 239 -10.56 -11.54 5.79
N ILE A 240 -9.63 -10.61 5.83
CA ILE A 240 -9.72 -9.38 5.04
C ILE A 240 -8.79 -9.52 3.85
N GLY A 241 -9.38 -9.43 2.66
CA GLY A 241 -8.61 -9.39 1.43
C GLY A 241 -7.93 -8.04 1.29
N PHE A 242 -6.64 -8.04 0.95
CA PHE A 242 -5.93 -6.85 0.51
C PHE A 242 -5.35 -7.07 -0.88
N GLU A 243 -5.13 -5.97 -1.58
CA GLU A 243 -4.50 -5.96 -2.88
C GLU A 243 -3.42 -4.88 -2.89
N VAL A 244 -2.23 -5.26 -3.32
CA VAL A 244 -1.14 -4.33 -3.59
C VAL A 244 -1.32 -3.84 -5.02
N ILE A 245 -1.70 -2.58 -5.17
CA ILE A 245 -1.94 -1.99 -6.48
C ILE A 245 -0.80 -1.04 -6.82
N GLN A 246 -0.10 -1.35 -7.90
CA GLN A 246 0.91 -0.48 -8.48
C GLN A 246 0.25 0.73 -9.18
N ASP A 247 0.85 1.91 -9.02
CA ASP A 247 0.41 3.10 -9.73
C ASP A 247 0.72 3.01 -11.23
N ALA A 248 -0.29 3.31 -12.06
CA ALA A 248 -0.19 3.28 -13.51
C ALA A 248 0.73 4.36 -14.09
N ILE A 249 0.87 5.51 -13.42
CA ILE A 249 1.73 6.61 -13.90
C ILE A 249 3.16 6.43 -13.40
N ASN A 250 3.30 6.10 -12.12
CA ASN A 250 4.57 6.00 -11.43
C ASN A 250 4.74 4.59 -10.84
N PRO A 251 5.24 3.62 -11.61
CA PRO A 251 5.35 2.21 -11.20
C PRO A 251 6.17 1.98 -9.92
N GLN A 252 6.99 2.96 -9.53
CA GLN A 252 7.74 2.97 -8.26
C GLN A 252 6.84 3.09 -7.03
N TRP A 253 5.59 3.53 -7.18
CA TRP A 253 4.63 3.68 -6.09
C TRP A 253 3.58 2.59 -6.13
N GLY A 254 3.21 2.14 -4.95
CA GLY A 254 2.10 1.21 -4.73
C GLY A 254 1.22 1.71 -3.61
N VAL A 255 -0.03 1.27 -3.61
CA VAL A 255 -0.98 1.54 -2.53
C VAL A 255 -1.66 0.24 -2.15
N THR A 256 -1.82 0.03 -0.85
CA THR A 256 -2.62 -1.05 -0.29
C THR A 256 -3.67 -0.46 0.64
N ASN A 257 -4.92 -0.92 0.49
CA ASN A 257 -6.03 -0.52 1.34
C ASN A 257 -6.57 -1.74 2.07
N VAL A 258 -6.61 -1.70 3.40
CA VAL A 258 -7.05 -2.82 4.24
C VAL A 258 -8.01 -2.32 5.29
N LEU A 259 -9.10 -3.06 5.53
CA LEU A 259 -9.95 -2.82 6.69
C LEU A 259 -9.33 -3.49 7.91
N ILE A 260 -9.13 -2.74 8.99
CA ILE A 260 -8.50 -3.27 10.22
C ILE A 260 -9.50 -3.57 11.33
N GLY A 261 -10.70 -2.98 11.28
CA GLY A 261 -11.71 -3.16 12.30
C GLY A 261 -12.85 -2.17 12.21
N ARG A 262 -13.62 -2.09 13.29
CA ARG A 262 -14.63 -1.06 13.53
C ARG A 262 -14.21 -0.20 14.73
N LEU A 263 -14.64 1.05 14.75
CA LEU A 263 -14.24 2.03 15.77
C LEU A 263 -14.74 1.69 17.20
N ASP A 264 -15.78 0.86 17.30
CA ASP A 264 -16.36 0.35 18.55
C ASP A 264 -15.57 -0.82 19.16
N MET A 265 -14.55 -1.34 18.45
CA MET A 265 -13.64 -2.36 18.97
C MET A 265 -12.66 -1.77 19.99
N PRO A 266 -12.13 -2.60 20.92
CA PRO A 266 -11.11 -2.16 21.86
C PRO A 266 -9.80 -1.82 21.15
N ASP A 267 -9.08 -0.82 21.65
CA ASP A 267 -7.87 -0.27 21.02
C ASP A 267 -6.79 -1.34 20.83
N ASP A 268 -6.57 -2.20 21.83
CA ASP A 268 -5.58 -3.26 21.75
C ASP A 268 -5.90 -4.30 20.67
N ALA A 269 -7.19 -4.52 20.36
CA ALA A 269 -7.59 -5.43 19.28
C ALA A 269 -7.33 -4.81 17.89
N LEU A 270 -7.60 -3.50 17.75
CA LEU A 270 -7.32 -2.75 16.52
C LEU A 270 -5.82 -2.64 16.26
N GLU A 271 -5.03 -2.43 17.30
CA GLU A 271 -3.57 -2.42 17.24
C GLU A 271 -3.01 -3.77 16.80
N LYS A 272 -3.48 -4.88 17.39
CA LYS A 272 -3.09 -6.24 16.97
C LYS A 272 -3.49 -6.55 15.52
N ASN A 273 -4.67 -6.11 15.09
CA ASN A 273 -5.10 -6.27 13.70
C ASN A 273 -4.21 -5.46 12.75
N MET A 274 -3.88 -4.20 13.08
CA MET A 274 -2.95 -3.39 12.30
C MET A 274 -1.58 -4.07 12.20
N LYS A 275 -1.06 -4.59 13.32
CA LYS A 275 0.21 -5.33 13.33
C LYS A 275 0.20 -6.52 12.37
N ALA A 276 -0.86 -7.31 12.38
CA ALA A 276 -1.02 -8.44 11.45
C ALA A 276 -1.03 -7.99 9.97
N VAL A 277 -1.59 -6.82 9.66
CA VAL A 277 -1.52 -6.25 8.31
C VAL A 277 -0.08 -5.89 7.93
N ILE A 278 0.64 -5.21 8.82
CA ILE A 278 2.03 -4.80 8.59
C ILE A 278 2.93 -6.04 8.42
N GLU A 279 2.81 -7.04 9.30
CA GLU A 279 3.56 -8.30 9.24
C GLU A 279 3.29 -9.08 7.93
N THR A 280 2.09 -8.96 7.35
CA THR A 280 1.77 -9.62 6.07
C THR A 280 2.30 -8.83 4.85
N VAL A 281 2.30 -7.50 4.93
CA VAL A 281 2.71 -6.63 3.82
C VAL A 281 4.24 -6.49 3.76
N TYR A 282 4.91 -6.36 4.90
CA TYR A 282 6.35 -6.17 5.02
C TYR A 282 7.20 -7.15 4.17
N PRO A 283 6.98 -8.49 4.22
CA PRO A 283 7.82 -9.46 3.50
C PRO A 283 7.64 -9.44 1.97
N LEU A 284 6.73 -8.63 1.42
CA LEU A 284 6.54 -8.53 -0.03
C LEU A 284 7.72 -7.85 -0.74
N ARG A 285 8.57 -7.15 0.01
CA ARG A 285 9.81 -6.54 -0.47
C ARG A 285 10.94 -6.84 0.51
N PRO A 286 12.13 -7.23 0.04
CA PRO A 286 13.26 -7.44 0.92
C PRO A 286 13.66 -6.13 1.63
N PRO A 287 14.03 -6.19 2.92
CA PRO A 287 14.35 -5.02 3.74
C PRO A 287 15.65 -4.31 3.30
N THR A 288 16.53 -5.03 2.62
CA THR A 288 17.80 -4.55 2.05
C THR A 288 17.65 -3.32 1.16
N LEU A 289 16.49 -3.17 0.52
CA LEU A 289 16.20 -2.07 -0.40
C LEU A 289 15.65 -0.82 0.30
N GLY A 290 15.70 -0.75 1.63
CA GLY A 290 15.18 0.35 2.43
C GLY A 290 13.70 0.22 2.80
N PRO A 291 13.09 1.27 3.37
CA PRO A 291 11.74 1.19 3.93
C PRO A 291 10.69 0.90 2.86
N PHE A 292 10.00 -0.23 3.00
CA PHE A 292 8.93 -0.61 2.07
C PHE A 292 7.67 0.23 2.26
N ILE A 293 7.28 0.45 3.52
CA ILE A 293 6.12 1.26 3.92
C ILE A 293 6.62 2.68 4.15
N GLU A 294 6.26 3.61 3.25
CA GLU A 294 6.71 5.00 3.36
C GLU A 294 5.72 5.87 4.13
N ARG A 295 4.43 5.57 4.02
CA ARG A 295 3.36 6.30 4.71
C ARG A 295 2.22 5.36 5.06
N ALA A 296 1.73 5.46 6.29
CA ALA A 296 0.54 4.75 6.75
C ALA A 296 -0.51 5.76 7.18
N VAL A 297 -1.74 5.57 6.70
CA VAL A 297 -2.81 6.52 6.89
C VAL A 297 -4.06 5.80 7.36
N LEU A 298 -4.59 6.22 8.51
CA LEU A 298 -5.79 5.67 9.10
C LEU A 298 -7.00 6.55 8.79
N MET A 299 -8.04 5.94 8.23
CA MET A 299 -9.27 6.60 7.78
C MET A 299 -10.51 5.83 8.22
N LEU A 300 -11.64 6.54 8.28
CA LEU A 300 -12.95 5.94 8.49
C LEU A 300 -13.74 5.83 7.18
N LEU A 301 -14.64 4.85 7.11
CA LEU A 301 -15.64 4.74 6.06
C LEU A 301 -17.04 4.95 6.66
N PRO A 302 -17.93 5.71 5.99
CA PRO A 302 -17.76 6.34 4.67
C PRO A 302 -17.04 7.71 4.70
N THR A 303 -16.69 8.24 5.87
CA THR A 303 -16.08 9.57 6.05
C THR A 303 -14.62 9.58 5.54
N ALA A 304 -14.47 9.64 4.22
CA ALA A 304 -13.17 9.55 3.58
C ALA A 304 -12.32 10.81 3.69
N MET A 305 -12.87 11.95 4.16
CA MET A 305 -12.17 13.24 4.18
C MET A 305 -11.20 13.39 5.35
N GLU A 306 -11.37 12.65 6.44
CA GLU A 306 -10.51 12.79 7.62
C GLU A 306 -9.56 11.61 7.72
N TYR A 307 -8.29 11.93 7.92
CA TYR A 307 -7.25 10.94 8.04
C TYR A 307 -6.17 11.40 9.01
N PHE A 308 -5.54 10.42 9.66
CA PHE A 308 -4.37 10.64 10.50
C PHE A 308 -3.24 9.75 10.01
N GLU A 309 -2.06 10.34 9.84
CA GLU A 309 -0.85 9.57 9.54
C GLU A 309 -0.38 8.84 10.80
N ILE A 310 -0.09 7.55 10.67
CA ILE A 310 0.30 6.70 11.78
C ILE A 310 1.80 6.44 11.71
N ASP A 311 2.46 6.52 12.86
CA ASP A 311 3.83 6.03 12.97
C ASP A 311 3.83 4.50 13.02
N VAL A 312 4.39 3.88 11.97
CA VAL A 312 4.48 2.42 11.82
C VAL A 312 5.78 1.85 12.37
N SER A 313 6.76 2.69 12.69
CA SER A 313 8.09 2.28 13.15
C SER A 313 8.05 1.26 14.30
N PRO A 314 7.17 1.39 15.32
CA PRO A 314 7.08 0.43 16.43
C PRO A 314 6.56 -0.96 16.04
N TYR A 315 5.98 -1.12 14.86
CA TYR A 315 5.32 -2.35 14.41
C TYR A 315 6.07 -3.06 13.28
N LEU A 316 7.16 -2.46 12.79
CA LEU A 316 8.04 -3.12 11.82
C LEU A 316 8.79 -4.25 12.53
N PRO A 317 8.92 -5.42 11.91
CA PRO A 317 9.77 -6.48 12.46
C PRO A 317 11.21 -5.98 12.54
N GLU A 318 11.93 -6.40 13.58
CA GLU A 318 13.37 -6.13 13.69
C GLU A 318 14.09 -6.81 12.51
N PRO A 319 15.02 -6.13 11.84
CA PRO A 319 15.82 -6.74 10.78
C PRO A 319 16.60 -7.92 11.38
N SER A 320 16.62 -9.05 10.68
CA SER A 320 17.38 -10.21 11.12
C SER A 320 18.86 -10.08 10.74
N ASP A 321 19.76 -10.77 11.44
CA ASP A 321 21.21 -10.75 11.13
C ASP A 321 21.53 -11.17 9.68
N GLU A 322 20.65 -11.95 9.04
CA GLU A 322 20.75 -12.35 7.63
C GLU A 322 20.46 -11.17 6.69
N ASP A 323 19.53 -10.28 7.07
CA ASP A 323 19.21 -9.07 6.32
C ASP A 323 20.35 -8.04 6.40
N GLU A 324 21.10 -8.01 7.51
CA GLU A 324 22.25 -7.12 7.69
C GLU A 324 23.48 -7.56 6.87
N GLN A 325 23.71 -8.87 6.75
CA GLN A 325 24.79 -9.42 5.91
C GLN A 325 24.55 -9.14 4.42
N ASP A 326 23.31 -9.30 3.95
CA ASP A 326 22.93 -8.97 2.57
C ASP A 326 23.09 -7.46 2.26
N VAL A 327 22.93 -6.57 3.26
CA VAL A 327 23.20 -5.13 3.11
C VAL A 327 24.71 -4.87 2.99
N GLY A 328 25.52 -5.50 3.85
CA GLY A 328 26.99 -5.36 3.82
C GLY A 328 27.62 -5.81 2.50
N ASP A 329 27.22 -6.98 2.00
CA ASP A 329 27.72 -7.52 0.73
C ASP A 329 27.30 -6.67 -0.49
N GLN A 330 26.19 -5.93 -0.38
CA GLN A 330 25.68 -5.05 -1.43
C GLN A 330 26.35 -3.67 -1.43
N GLU A 331 26.68 -3.11 -0.26
CA GLU A 331 27.44 -1.87 -0.15
C GLU A 331 28.85 -2.04 -0.75
N GLU A 332 29.53 -3.16 -0.45
CA GLU A 332 30.85 -3.47 -1.03
C GLU A 332 30.80 -3.63 -2.57
N GLN A 333 29.72 -4.20 -3.11
CA GLN A 333 29.53 -4.34 -4.56
C GLN A 333 29.21 -3.01 -5.28
N MET A 334 28.62 -2.04 -4.58
CA MET A 334 28.39 -0.70 -5.13
C MET A 334 29.63 0.19 -5.06
N GLU A 335 30.48 0.04 -4.04
CA GLU A 335 31.75 0.77 -3.96
C GLU A 335 32.79 0.31 -4.99
N HIS A 336 32.74 -0.96 -5.41
CA HIS A 336 33.66 -1.53 -6.40
C HIS A 336 33.30 -1.27 -7.88
N ARG A 337 32.33 -0.41 -8.18
CA ARG A 337 31.78 -0.22 -9.53
C ARG A 337 31.91 1.20 -10.09
#